data_AF-A0A2P4Y4B5-F1
#
_entry.id   AF-A0A2P4Y4B5-F1
#
_cell.length_a   1.000
_cell.length_b   1.000
_cell.length_c   1.000
_cell.angle_alpha   90.00
_cell.angle_beta   90.00
_cell.angle_gamma   90.00
#
_symmetry.space_group_name_H-M   'P 1'
#
loop_
_entity.id
_entity.type
_entity.pdbx_description
1 polymer ?
#
loop_
_entity_poly.entity_id
_entity_poly.type
_entity_poly.pdbx_seq_one_letter_code
_entity_poly.pdbx_strand_id
1 'polypeptide(L)'
;MVKLQAKPHWLHRLLIFLVVLGFVTLVVQISSLSGKLPGSKRLGRHRNEVHEELQQEAQPGVDDHVSDQDLLHLSLLHERCVSDTDAVLPWQFGSPGHQFVNATASNSDVVMHPNDTNLLQKLKQCPDVDVYLPNHLHGNGYCEDAVAYAKYLNSRLLPIWALQVKMYDPELGREVDYFDLCPKTPMIFFNHYWDDVPSMSRWPENKPIYLMPNIEMIELTPEHYWKVDAVLCKTQICFDRVTKWYEQEGNPSNAEVFYTKHTSSDQAQFARKRLGEDAIAPKNF
;
A
#
# COMPACT_ATOMS: atom_id res chain seq x y z
N MET A 1 53.93 -49.78 -45.18
CA MET A 1 53.64 -49.10 -43.90
C MET A 1 52.82 -47.85 -44.21
N VAL A 2 51.71 -47.66 -43.48
CA VAL A 2 50.87 -46.46 -43.33
C VAL A 2 50.06 -45.97 -44.56
N LYS A 3 48.76 -46.32 -44.58
CA LYS A 3 47.70 -45.57 -45.30
C LYS A 3 47.37 -44.30 -44.50
N LEU A 4 47.50 -43.13 -45.12
CA LEU A 4 47.02 -41.85 -44.58
C LEU A 4 45.48 -41.84 -44.52
N GLN A 5 44.93 -41.50 -43.35
CA GLN A 5 43.52 -41.23 -43.12
C GLN A 5 43.08 -39.94 -43.83
N ALA A 6 41.98 -40.01 -44.58
CA ALA A 6 41.26 -38.83 -45.07
C ALA A 6 40.44 -38.21 -43.92
N LYS A 7 40.64 -36.90 -43.67
CA LYS A 7 39.96 -36.12 -42.63
C LYS A 7 38.51 -35.77 -43.01
N PRO A 8 37.61 -35.58 -42.02
CA PRO A 8 36.18 -35.44 -42.25
C PRO A 8 35.82 -34.00 -42.63
N HIS A 9 35.79 -33.74 -43.93
CA HIS A 9 35.42 -32.44 -44.52
C HIS A 9 33.99 -31.98 -44.16
N TRP A 10 33.14 -32.91 -43.74
CA TRP A 10 31.72 -32.67 -43.44
C TRP A 10 31.49 -32.03 -42.07
N LEU A 11 32.24 -32.45 -41.05
CA LEU A 11 32.16 -31.87 -39.70
C LEU A 11 32.56 -30.39 -39.71
N HIS A 12 33.55 -30.02 -40.52
CA HIS A 12 33.98 -28.64 -40.64
C HIS A 12 32.93 -27.76 -41.34
N ARG A 13 32.25 -28.29 -42.37
CA ARG A 13 31.15 -27.59 -43.05
C ARG A 13 29.95 -27.40 -42.15
N LEU A 14 29.61 -28.39 -41.32
CA LEU A 14 28.51 -28.31 -40.37
C LEU A 14 28.79 -27.29 -39.26
N LEU A 15 30.02 -27.23 -38.76
CA LEU A 15 30.45 -26.26 -37.76
C LEU A 15 30.41 -24.82 -38.32
N ILE A 16 30.87 -24.61 -39.56
CA ILE A 16 30.78 -23.31 -40.23
C ILE A 16 29.32 -22.88 -40.39
N PHE A 17 28.42 -23.82 -40.76
CA PHE A 17 27.00 -23.52 -40.90
C PHE A 17 26.35 -23.09 -39.58
N LEU A 18 26.67 -23.77 -38.47
CA LEU A 18 26.16 -23.42 -37.15
C LEU A 18 26.69 -22.08 -36.64
N VAL A 19 27.96 -21.76 -36.89
CA VAL A 19 28.55 -20.45 -36.53
C VAL A 19 27.91 -19.33 -37.33
N VAL A 20 27.67 -19.52 -38.63
CA VAL A 20 26.99 -18.53 -39.47
C VAL A 20 25.53 -18.34 -39.01
N LEU A 21 24.82 -19.43 -38.69
CA LEU A 21 23.44 -19.35 -38.20
C LEU A 21 23.36 -18.59 -36.86
N GLY A 22 24.28 -18.86 -35.94
CA GLY A 22 24.37 -18.15 -34.66
C GLY A 22 24.73 -16.67 -34.81
N PHE A 23 25.55 -16.32 -35.80
CA PHE A 23 25.88 -14.92 -36.08
C PHE A 23 24.68 -14.16 -36.67
N VAL A 24 23.90 -14.81 -37.55
CA VAL A 24 22.70 -14.22 -38.14
C VAL A 24 21.62 -13.99 -37.08
N THR A 25 21.39 -14.93 -36.16
CA THR A 25 20.41 -14.74 -35.07
C THR A 25 20.83 -13.63 -34.11
N LEU A 26 22.13 -13.51 -33.80
CA LEU A 26 22.67 -12.44 -32.96
C LEU A 26 22.48 -11.06 -33.64
N VAL A 27 22.78 -10.94 -34.93
CA VAL A 27 22.60 -9.69 -35.68
C VAL A 27 21.12 -9.29 -35.77
N VAL A 28 20.20 -10.25 -35.93
CA VAL A 28 18.75 -9.98 -35.93
C VAL A 28 18.27 -9.50 -34.55
N GLN A 29 18.75 -10.11 -33.45
CA GLN A 29 18.39 -9.66 -32.11
C GLN A 29 18.94 -8.26 -31.78
N ILE A 30 20.18 -7.97 -32.14
CA ILE A 30 20.80 -6.64 -31.93
C ILE A 30 20.11 -5.57 -32.81
N SER A 31 19.68 -5.94 -34.03
CA SER A 31 18.91 -5.05 -34.90
C SER A 31 17.51 -4.78 -34.37
N SER A 32 16.88 -5.73 -33.67
CA SER A 32 15.59 -5.52 -32.99
C SER A 32 15.70 -4.61 -31.76
N LEU A 33 16.86 -4.62 -31.08
CA LEU A 33 17.17 -3.74 -29.94
C LEU A 33 17.50 -2.31 -30.36
N SER A 34 17.92 -2.08 -31.61
CA SER A 34 18.29 -0.76 -32.14
C SER A 34 17.26 -0.16 -33.11
N GLY A 35 16.14 -0.85 -33.35
CA GLY A 35 15.06 -0.40 -34.22
C GLY A 35 14.19 0.68 -33.58
N LYS A 36 14.57 1.95 -33.72
CA LYS A 36 13.63 3.08 -33.60
C LYS A 36 12.51 2.92 -34.63
N LEU A 37 11.34 2.45 -34.18
CA LEU A 37 10.09 2.49 -34.94
C LEU A 37 9.59 3.94 -35.06
N PRO A 38 9.40 4.49 -36.28
CA PRO A 38 8.80 5.80 -36.47
C PRO A 38 7.28 5.65 -36.43
N GLY A 39 6.68 5.82 -35.24
CA GLY A 39 5.25 5.58 -35.11
C GLY A 39 4.64 5.90 -33.75
N SER A 40 5.11 6.95 -33.06
CA SER A 40 4.38 7.45 -31.88
C SER A 40 4.48 8.97 -31.80
N LYS A 41 3.63 9.64 -32.59
CA LYS A 41 3.44 11.11 -32.51
C LYS A 41 2.04 11.50 -32.02
N ARG A 42 1.21 10.53 -31.58
CA ARG A 42 -0.14 10.82 -31.06
C ARG A 42 -0.34 10.60 -29.57
N LEU A 43 0.53 9.87 -28.86
CA LEU A 43 0.47 9.78 -27.39
C LEU A 43 1.25 10.89 -26.65
N GLY A 44 2.11 11.65 -27.34
CA GLY A 44 2.87 12.73 -26.73
C GLY A 44 2.06 14.02 -26.48
N ARG A 45 0.88 14.16 -27.09
CA ARG A 45 0.08 15.39 -26.95
C ARG A 45 -0.79 15.38 -25.69
N HIS A 46 -1.37 14.23 -25.33
CA HIS A 46 -2.15 14.11 -24.10
C HIS A 46 -1.28 14.08 -22.84
N ARG A 47 -0.05 13.59 -22.94
CA ARG A 47 0.92 13.60 -21.84
C ARG A 47 1.39 15.01 -21.48
N ASN A 48 1.40 15.95 -22.42
CA ASN A 48 1.81 17.33 -22.14
C ASN A 48 0.65 18.18 -21.60
N GLU A 49 -0.58 18.00 -22.08
CA GLU A 49 -1.75 18.73 -21.54
C GLU A 49 -2.05 18.36 -20.08
N VAL A 50 -1.95 17.08 -19.70
CA VAL A 50 -2.17 16.66 -18.31
C VAL A 50 -1.00 17.08 -17.40
N HIS A 51 0.22 17.20 -17.93
CA HIS A 51 1.37 17.67 -17.15
C HIS A 51 1.39 19.20 -16.98
N GLU A 52 0.89 19.96 -17.96
CA GLU A 52 0.69 21.41 -17.83
C GLU A 52 -0.48 21.74 -16.89
N GLU A 53 -1.59 21.00 -16.91
CA GLU A 53 -2.69 21.22 -15.95
C GLU A 53 -2.33 20.83 -14.51
N LEU A 54 -1.49 19.80 -14.29
CA LEU A 54 -1.00 19.43 -12.95
C LEU A 54 0.17 20.28 -12.43
N GLN A 55 0.82 21.08 -13.27
CA GLN A 55 1.91 21.97 -12.86
C GLN A 55 1.46 23.41 -12.60
N GLN A 56 0.20 23.77 -12.93
CA GLN A 56 -0.28 25.15 -12.85
C GLN A 56 -0.95 25.53 -11.51
N GLU A 57 -0.92 24.65 -10.50
CA GLU A 57 -1.32 24.96 -9.11
C GLU A 57 -0.18 24.93 -8.08
N ALA A 58 1.07 24.67 -8.48
CA ALA A 58 2.21 24.78 -7.56
C ALA A 58 2.71 26.24 -7.49
N GLN A 59 1.92 27.14 -6.91
CA GLN A 59 2.46 28.39 -6.39
C GLN A 59 3.32 28.05 -5.15
N PRO A 60 4.62 28.38 -5.11
CA PRO A 60 5.43 28.21 -3.92
C PRO A 60 5.08 29.36 -2.97
N GLY A 61 4.08 29.13 -2.12
CA GLY A 61 3.47 30.22 -1.37
C GLY A 61 2.58 29.79 -0.20
N VAL A 62 2.95 28.73 0.53
CA VAL A 62 2.54 28.50 1.93
C VAL A 62 3.71 27.78 2.60
N ASP A 63 4.06 28.17 3.82
CA ASP A 63 5.04 27.50 4.67
C ASP A 63 4.76 25.99 4.70
N ASP A 64 5.59 25.17 4.04
CA ASP A 64 5.39 23.71 3.84
C ASP A 64 5.65 22.89 5.12
N HIS A 65 5.43 23.54 6.27
CA HIS A 65 5.64 23.00 7.61
C HIS A 65 4.35 22.32 8.09
N VAL A 66 4.40 21.00 8.21
CA VAL A 66 3.36 20.21 8.90
C VAL A 66 3.29 20.69 10.35
N SER A 67 2.09 20.97 10.85
CA SER A 67 1.92 21.50 12.21
C SER A 67 2.40 20.51 13.28
N ASP A 68 2.87 21.04 14.41
CA ASP A 68 3.27 20.24 15.58
C ASP A 68 2.15 19.31 16.08
N GLN A 69 0.90 19.76 15.99
CA GLN A 69 -0.28 18.96 16.37
C GLN A 69 -0.52 17.84 15.37
N ASP A 70 -0.32 18.08 14.08
CA ASP A 70 -0.45 17.07 13.05
C ASP A 70 0.64 16.00 13.12
N LEU A 71 1.88 16.39 13.41
CA LEU A 71 2.98 15.45 13.65
C LEU A 71 2.73 14.63 14.91
N LEU A 72 2.31 15.27 16.00
CA LEU A 72 1.96 14.59 17.24
C LEU A 72 0.81 13.59 17.05
N HIS A 73 -0.18 13.92 16.22
CA HIS A 73 -1.29 13.02 15.92
C HIS A 73 -0.81 11.69 15.32
N LEU A 74 0.09 11.73 14.34
CA LEU A 74 0.68 10.51 13.76
C LEU A 74 1.44 9.71 14.82
N SER A 75 2.21 10.37 15.68
CA SER A 75 2.98 9.69 16.73
C SER A 75 2.08 9.05 17.80
N LEU A 76 0.96 9.68 18.16
CA LEU A 76 -0.03 9.12 19.08
C LEU A 76 -0.74 7.90 18.49
N LEU A 77 -1.19 7.98 17.23
CA LEU A 77 -1.77 6.83 16.53
C LEU A 77 -0.74 5.69 16.41
N HIS A 78 0.51 6.02 16.07
CA HIS A 78 1.58 5.04 15.94
C HIS A 78 1.85 4.30 17.25
N GLU A 79 2.04 5.03 18.35
CA GLU A 79 2.22 4.45 19.67
C GLU A 79 1.03 3.53 20.02
N ARG A 80 -0.20 4.01 19.79
CA ARG A 80 -1.39 3.24 20.12
C ARG A 80 -1.49 1.96 19.29
N CYS A 81 -1.18 2.05 18.00
CA CYS A 81 -1.09 0.90 17.12
C CYS A 81 -0.08 -0.13 17.67
N VAL A 82 1.12 0.29 18.06
CA VAL A 82 2.15 -0.64 18.57
C VAL A 82 1.78 -1.22 19.95
N SER A 83 1.11 -0.44 20.81
CA SER A 83 0.87 -0.82 22.21
C SER A 83 -0.44 -1.57 22.47
N ASP A 84 -1.48 -1.37 21.64
CA ASP A 84 -2.79 -2.01 21.80
C ASP A 84 -3.16 -2.74 20.51
N THR A 85 -2.56 -3.93 20.34
CA THR A 85 -2.60 -4.70 19.09
C THR A 85 -3.95 -5.35 18.78
N ASP A 86 -4.89 -5.29 19.71
CA ASP A 86 -6.19 -5.96 19.61
C ASP A 86 -7.34 -4.96 19.72
N ALA A 87 -7.09 -3.70 19.39
CA ALA A 87 -8.09 -2.64 19.42
C ALA A 87 -8.43 -2.14 18.02
N VAL A 88 -9.67 -1.71 17.82
CA VAL A 88 -9.99 -0.84 16.69
C VAL A 88 -9.46 0.54 16.99
N LEU A 89 -8.56 1.04 16.15
CA LEU A 89 -7.93 2.35 16.31
C LEU A 89 -8.45 3.34 15.27
N PRO A 90 -9.39 4.23 15.62
CA PRO A 90 -9.91 5.21 14.69
C PRO A 90 -9.07 6.49 14.66
N TRP A 91 -9.06 7.18 13.52
CA TRP A 91 -8.27 8.39 13.28
C TRP A 91 -8.55 9.52 14.28
N GLN A 92 -9.69 9.52 14.98
CA GLN A 92 -10.00 10.55 15.96
C GLN A 92 -9.07 10.48 17.19
N PHE A 93 -8.46 9.32 17.48
CA PHE A 93 -7.59 9.13 18.65
C PHE A 93 -6.39 10.08 18.60
N GLY A 94 -6.30 11.00 19.57
CA GLY A 94 -5.18 11.95 19.62
C GLY A 94 -5.15 12.96 18.46
N SER A 95 -6.28 13.16 17.76
CA SER A 95 -6.43 14.18 16.72
C SER A 95 -6.26 15.62 17.29
N PRO A 96 -6.00 16.64 16.45
CA PRO A 96 -5.88 18.02 16.91
C PRO A 96 -7.08 18.46 17.77
N GLY A 97 -6.80 19.08 18.92
CA GLY A 97 -7.81 19.40 19.94
C GLY A 97 -8.03 18.30 20.99
N HIS A 98 -7.56 17.08 20.74
CA HIS A 98 -7.59 15.96 21.68
C HIS A 98 -6.21 15.56 22.22
N GLN A 99 -5.26 16.50 22.22
CA GLN A 99 -3.86 16.26 22.62
C GLN A 99 -3.53 17.02 23.89
N PHE A 100 -2.93 16.35 24.86
CA PHE A 100 -2.37 16.98 26.05
C PHE A 100 -0.94 17.48 25.80
N VAL A 101 -0.49 18.42 26.64
CA VAL A 101 0.85 19.04 26.55
C VAL A 101 1.98 18.02 26.70
N ASN A 102 1.75 16.95 27.45
CA ASN A 102 2.70 15.85 27.66
C ASN A 102 2.68 14.78 26.55
N ALA A 103 2.13 15.09 25.37
CA ALA A 103 2.04 14.16 24.25
C ALA A 103 1.31 12.84 24.60
N THR A 104 0.15 12.98 25.25
CA THR A 104 -0.83 11.89 25.40
C THR A 104 -2.18 12.31 24.80
N ALA A 105 -2.96 11.32 24.37
CA ALA A 105 -4.32 11.56 23.88
C ALA A 105 -5.28 11.81 25.06
N SER A 106 -6.25 12.70 24.86
CA SER A 106 -7.29 13.05 25.84
C SER A 106 -8.61 12.31 25.64
N ASN A 107 -8.75 11.62 24.52
CA ASN A 107 -9.96 10.93 24.08
C ASN A 107 -9.72 9.43 23.90
N SER A 108 -9.14 8.77 24.90
CA SER A 108 -8.84 7.33 24.83
C SER A 108 -10.09 6.46 24.65
N ASP A 109 -11.26 6.98 24.99
CA ASP A 109 -12.57 6.34 24.87
C ASP A 109 -13.04 6.11 23.43
N VAL A 110 -12.42 6.75 22.43
CA VAL A 110 -12.74 6.53 21.01
C VAL A 110 -12.21 5.19 20.49
N VAL A 111 -11.16 4.65 21.11
CA VAL A 111 -10.65 3.31 20.83
C VAL A 111 -11.72 2.29 21.18
N MET A 112 -11.83 1.21 20.41
CA MET A 112 -12.87 0.20 20.62
C MET A 112 -12.27 -1.16 20.93
N HIS A 113 -12.88 -1.82 21.91
CA HIS A 113 -12.54 -3.17 22.32
C HIS A 113 -13.76 -4.09 22.19
N PRO A 114 -13.58 -5.43 22.13
CA PRO A 114 -14.67 -6.38 21.91
C PRO A 114 -15.84 -6.28 22.90
N ASN A 115 -15.56 -5.84 24.13
CA ASN A 115 -16.53 -5.80 25.22
C ASN A 115 -17.13 -4.40 25.46
N ASP A 116 -16.89 -3.44 24.56
CA ASP A 116 -17.46 -2.10 24.66
C ASP A 116 -18.99 -2.15 24.57
N THR A 117 -19.68 -1.54 25.54
CA THR A 117 -21.15 -1.51 25.58
C THR A 117 -21.76 -0.73 24.41
N ASN A 118 -21.01 0.20 23.82
CA ASN A 118 -21.41 1.02 22.67
C ASN A 118 -20.72 0.58 21.36
N LEU A 119 -20.16 -0.62 21.31
CA LEU A 119 -19.41 -1.14 20.15
C LEU A 119 -20.20 -1.04 18.85
N LEU A 120 -21.47 -1.46 18.85
CA LEU A 120 -22.35 -1.40 17.68
C LEU A 120 -22.47 0.02 17.14
N GLN A 121 -22.70 1.00 18.02
CA GLN A 121 -22.86 2.41 17.63
C GLN A 121 -21.57 2.98 17.02
N LYS A 122 -20.41 2.59 17.56
CA LYS A 122 -19.11 3.02 17.03
C LYS A 122 -18.79 2.33 15.69
N LEU A 123 -19.02 1.02 15.58
CA LEU A 123 -18.72 0.26 14.35
C LEU A 123 -19.62 0.62 13.17
N LYS A 124 -20.90 0.94 13.44
CA LYS A 124 -21.90 1.38 12.44
C LYS A 124 -21.55 2.70 11.76
N GLN A 125 -20.60 3.48 12.30
CA GLN A 125 -20.04 4.65 11.64
C GLN A 125 -18.95 4.20 10.65
N CYS A 126 -19.38 3.86 9.44
CA CYS A 126 -18.49 3.38 8.39
C CYS A 126 -17.74 4.56 7.74
N PRO A 127 -16.39 4.54 7.73
CA PRO A 127 -15.61 5.48 6.93
C PRO A 127 -15.70 5.15 5.43
N ASP A 128 -15.16 6.04 4.60
CA ASP A 128 -15.04 5.83 3.14
C ASP A 128 -14.10 4.68 2.79
N VAL A 129 -13.22 4.28 3.71
CA VAL A 129 -12.31 3.15 3.60
C VAL A 129 -11.91 2.69 5.00
N ASP A 130 -11.75 1.39 5.22
CA ASP A 130 -11.26 0.80 6.46
C ASP A 130 -9.89 0.14 6.20
N VAL A 131 -9.05 0.01 7.23
CA VAL A 131 -7.73 -0.63 7.10
C VAL A 131 -7.69 -1.91 7.91
N TYR A 132 -7.47 -3.05 7.26
CA TYR A 132 -7.22 -4.30 7.98
C TYR A 132 -5.78 -4.32 8.49
N LEU A 133 -5.60 -4.46 9.80
CA LEU A 133 -4.29 -4.65 10.41
C LEU A 133 -4.36 -5.84 11.38
N PRO A 134 -3.78 -6.99 11.01
CA PRO A 134 -3.80 -8.16 11.89
C PRO A 134 -2.81 -8.02 13.03
N ASN A 135 -3.12 -8.64 14.17
CA ASN A 135 -2.38 -8.49 15.43
C ASN A 135 -0.87 -8.71 15.30
N HIS A 136 -0.43 -9.61 14.41
CA HIS A 136 0.98 -9.93 14.19
C HIS A 136 1.75 -8.88 13.37
N LEU A 137 1.07 -7.91 12.77
CA LEU A 137 1.68 -6.81 12.02
C LEU A 137 1.86 -5.52 12.83
N HIS A 138 1.50 -5.49 14.12
CA HIS A 138 1.65 -4.31 14.99
C HIS A 138 3.11 -4.08 15.40
N GLY A 139 3.96 -3.74 14.44
CA GLY A 139 5.34 -3.32 14.64
C GLY A 139 5.57 -1.92 14.07
N ASN A 140 6.74 -1.34 14.36
CA ASN A 140 7.05 0.04 13.98
C ASN A 140 6.80 0.35 12.49
N GLY A 141 7.19 -0.57 11.59
CA GLY A 141 7.04 -0.36 10.14
C GLY A 141 5.59 -0.36 9.65
N TYR A 142 4.83 -1.42 9.89
CA TYR A 142 3.43 -1.47 9.42
C TYR A 142 2.52 -0.53 10.18
N CYS A 143 2.75 -0.28 11.48
CA CYS A 143 1.99 0.74 12.19
C CYS A 143 2.23 2.14 11.62
N GLU A 144 3.44 2.46 11.16
CA GLU A 144 3.73 3.74 10.50
C GLU A 144 2.90 3.94 9.22
N ASP A 145 2.76 2.89 8.42
CA ASP A 145 1.99 2.93 7.19
C ASP A 145 0.48 2.93 7.46
N ALA A 146 0.04 2.07 8.37
CA ALA A 146 -1.37 1.92 8.73
C ALA A 146 -1.95 3.21 9.31
N VAL A 147 -1.24 3.86 10.24
CA VAL A 147 -1.75 5.08 10.87
C VAL A 147 -1.73 6.28 9.92
N ALA A 148 -0.88 6.27 8.90
CA ALA A 148 -0.94 7.28 7.84
C ALA A 148 -2.25 7.17 7.06
N TYR A 149 -2.65 5.95 6.65
CA TYR A 149 -3.95 5.74 6.01
C TYR A 149 -5.11 6.04 6.96
N ALA A 150 -5.04 5.62 8.22
CA ALA A 150 -6.04 5.97 9.23
C ALA A 150 -6.23 7.49 9.30
N LYS A 151 -5.15 8.24 9.53
CA LYS A 151 -5.19 9.70 9.67
C LYS A 151 -5.71 10.40 8.41
N TYR A 152 -5.09 10.16 7.26
CA TYR A 152 -5.33 10.97 6.06
C TYR A 152 -6.60 10.60 5.31
N LEU A 153 -7.12 9.38 5.51
CA LEU A 153 -8.38 8.92 4.91
C LEU A 153 -9.55 8.96 5.89
N ASN A 154 -9.37 9.56 7.08
CA ASN A 154 -10.37 9.56 8.16
C ASN A 154 -10.91 8.14 8.43
N SER A 155 -10.00 7.18 8.47
CA SER A 155 -10.26 5.75 8.54
C SER A 155 -9.99 5.20 9.95
N ARG A 156 -10.01 3.88 10.11
CA ARG A 156 -9.68 3.17 11.35
C ARG A 156 -8.98 1.85 11.02
N LEU A 157 -8.11 1.43 11.94
CA LEU A 157 -7.45 0.14 11.89
C LEU A 157 -8.38 -0.90 12.50
N LEU A 158 -8.62 -1.99 11.77
CA LEU A 158 -9.48 -3.09 12.18
C LEU A 158 -8.66 -4.36 12.41
N PRO A 159 -8.64 -4.90 13.64
CA PRO A 159 -8.19 -6.27 13.89
C PRO A 159 -9.25 -7.28 13.43
N ILE A 160 -8.87 -8.55 13.36
CA ILE A 160 -9.72 -9.62 12.85
C ILE A 160 -11.03 -9.79 13.64
N TRP A 161 -11.01 -9.60 14.96
CA TRP A 161 -12.21 -9.74 15.78
C TRP A 161 -13.28 -8.70 15.40
N ALA A 162 -12.89 -7.51 14.95
CA ALA A 162 -13.84 -6.46 14.57
C ALA A 162 -14.65 -6.87 13.35
N LEU A 163 -14.09 -7.73 12.49
CA LEU A 163 -14.77 -8.30 11.33
C LEU A 163 -15.69 -9.48 11.68
N GLN A 164 -15.42 -10.15 12.80
CA GLN A 164 -16.07 -11.42 13.19
C GLN A 164 -17.11 -11.26 14.31
N VAL A 165 -17.01 -10.19 15.10
CA VAL A 165 -17.91 -9.95 16.23
C VAL A 165 -19.36 -9.88 15.77
N LYS A 166 -20.24 -10.54 16.52
CA LYS A 166 -21.69 -10.51 16.34
C LYS A 166 -22.28 -9.59 17.39
N MET A 167 -23.16 -8.70 16.96
CA MET A 167 -23.83 -7.73 17.83
C MET A 167 -25.31 -7.73 17.50
N TYR A 168 -26.18 -7.66 18.50
CA TYR A 168 -27.61 -7.53 18.25
C TYR A 168 -27.94 -6.07 17.90
N ASP A 169 -28.46 -5.83 16.68
CA ASP A 169 -28.99 -4.52 16.29
C ASP A 169 -30.49 -4.46 16.60
N PRO A 170 -30.92 -3.68 17.62
CA PRO A 170 -32.34 -3.58 18.00
C PRO A 170 -33.21 -2.92 16.93
N GLU A 171 -32.64 -2.10 16.04
CA GLU A 171 -33.38 -1.48 14.94
C GLU A 171 -33.75 -2.49 13.86
N LEU A 172 -32.87 -3.47 13.62
CA LEU A 172 -33.06 -4.53 12.63
C LEU A 172 -33.66 -5.81 13.23
N GLY A 173 -33.69 -5.92 14.56
CA GLY A 173 -34.22 -7.07 15.29
C GLY A 173 -33.43 -8.36 15.08
N ARG A 174 -32.14 -8.27 14.71
CA ARG A 174 -31.28 -9.42 14.41
C ARG A 174 -29.83 -9.17 14.81
N GLU A 175 -29.05 -10.25 14.85
CA GLU A 175 -27.59 -10.13 14.90
C GLU A 175 -27.05 -9.58 13.59
N VAL A 176 -26.06 -8.70 13.72
CA VAL A 176 -25.27 -8.10 12.64
C VAL A 176 -23.79 -8.32 12.92
N ASP A 177 -22.99 -8.31 11.86
CA ASP A 177 -21.53 -8.21 11.92
C ASP A 177 -21.04 -6.99 11.12
N TYR A 178 -19.73 -6.78 11.09
CA TYR A 178 -19.11 -5.71 10.32
C TYR A 178 -19.53 -5.71 8.84
N PHE A 179 -19.71 -6.88 8.21
CA PHE A 179 -20.07 -6.96 6.80
C PHE A 179 -21.54 -6.57 6.55
N ASP A 180 -22.41 -6.70 7.56
CA ASP A 180 -23.76 -6.11 7.53
C ASP A 180 -23.73 -4.59 7.73
N LEU A 181 -22.83 -4.08 8.57
CA LEU A 181 -22.73 -2.66 8.90
C LEU A 181 -22.09 -1.84 7.77
N CYS A 182 -20.94 -2.29 7.27
CA CYS A 182 -20.12 -1.60 6.28
C CYS A 182 -19.92 -2.46 5.01
N PRO A 183 -21.00 -2.88 4.30
CA PRO A 183 -20.89 -3.82 3.18
C PRO A 183 -20.14 -3.27 1.97
N LYS A 184 -20.11 -1.94 1.81
CA LYS A 184 -19.52 -1.26 0.64
C LYS A 184 -18.21 -0.55 0.91
N THR A 185 -17.82 -0.38 2.18
CA THR A 185 -16.57 0.29 2.56
C THR A 185 -15.40 -0.53 2.03
N PRO A 186 -14.56 0.00 1.12
CA PRO A 186 -13.31 -0.65 0.71
C PRO A 186 -12.44 -0.98 1.91
N MET A 187 -11.61 -2.02 1.78
CA MET A 187 -10.65 -2.39 2.81
C MET A 187 -9.23 -2.39 2.27
N ILE A 188 -8.33 -1.68 2.95
CA ILE A 188 -6.91 -1.68 2.63
C ILE A 188 -6.26 -2.88 3.31
N PHE A 189 -5.48 -3.63 2.53
CA PHE A 189 -4.63 -4.71 2.99
C PHE A 189 -3.15 -4.40 2.72
N PHE A 190 -2.29 -4.78 3.66
CA PHE A 190 -0.85 -4.62 3.52
C PHE A 190 -0.24 -5.88 2.93
N ASN A 191 0.40 -5.71 1.77
CA ASN A 191 1.17 -6.76 1.12
C ASN A 191 0.35 -8.06 0.95
N HIS A 192 0.85 -9.21 1.43
CA HIS A 192 0.15 -10.50 1.41
C HIS A 192 -0.60 -10.83 2.72
N TYR A 193 -0.60 -9.93 3.72
CA TYR A 193 -1.14 -10.19 5.06
C TYR A 193 -2.66 -9.98 5.10
N TRP A 194 -3.38 -10.81 4.36
CA TRP A 194 -4.82 -10.70 4.21
C TRP A 194 -5.58 -11.61 5.18
N ASP A 195 -4.91 -12.59 5.81
CA ASP A 195 -5.47 -13.59 6.72
C ASP A 195 -6.79 -14.21 6.22
N ASP A 196 -6.86 -14.48 4.91
CA ASP A 196 -8.05 -14.99 4.23
C ASP A 196 -9.32 -14.15 4.42
N VAL A 197 -9.21 -12.89 4.86
CA VAL A 197 -10.36 -11.99 5.09
C VAL A 197 -11.22 -11.85 3.83
N PRO A 198 -10.68 -11.57 2.63
CA PRO A 198 -11.49 -11.53 1.41
C PRO A 198 -12.05 -12.89 0.97
N SER A 199 -11.55 -13.99 1.52
CA SER A 199 -12.00 -15.35 1.24
C SER A 199 -13.08 -15.82 2.23
N MET A 200 -13.41 -15.02 3.25
CA MET A 200 -14.46 -15.35 4.21
C MET A 200 -15.81 -15.46 3.52
N SER A 201 -16.64 -16.42 3.94
CA SER A 201 -18.01 -16.58 3.42
C SER A 201 -18.92 -15.36 3.66
N ARG A 202 -18.54 -14.48 4.59
CA ARG A 202 -19.23 -13.23 4.90
C ARG A 202 -18.75 -12.04 4.08
N TRP A 203 -17.63 -12.15 3.36
CA TRP A 203 -17.13 -11.08 2.50
C TRP A 203 -18.15 -10.79 1.38
N PRO A 204 -18.67 -9.56 1.25
CA PRO A 204 -19.62 -9.23 0.20
C PRO A 204 -18.96 -9.30 -1.19
N GLU A 205 -19.65 -9.90 -2.17
CA GLU A 205 -19.13 -10.16 -3.52
C GLU A 205 -18.55 -8.91 -4.21
N ASN A 206 -19.15 -7.74 -3.97
CA ASN A 206 -18.75 -6.47 -4.59
C ASN A 206 -18.08 -5.51 -3.60
N LYS A 207 -17.56 -5.99 -2.46
CA LYS A 207 -16.83 -5.14 -1.51
C LYS A 207 -15.41 -4.90 -2.04
N PRO A 208 -15.00 -3.64 -2.26
CA PRO A 208 -13.71 -3.36 -2.88
C PRO A 208 -12.51 -3.72 -2.00
N ILE A 209 -11.42 -4.16 -2.64
CA ILE A 209 -10.16 -4.53 -2.02
C ILE A 209 -9.08 -3.57 -2.51
N TYR A 210 -8.41 -2.88 -1.58
CA TYR A 210 -7.26 -2.03 -1.88
C TYR A 210 -5.99 -2.68 -1.35
N LEU A 211 -4.93 -2.65 -2.16
CA LEU A 211 -3.63 -3.23 -1.80
C LEU A 211 -2.60 -2.13 -1.61
N MET A 212 -1.95 -2.09 -0.45
CA MET A 212 -0.67 -1.40 -0.30
C MET A 212 0.47 -2.41 -0.41
N PRO A 213 1.19 -2.49 -1.53
CA PRO A 213 2.21 -3.50 -1.73
C PRO A 213 3.56 -3.10 -1.14
N ASN A 214 4.35 -4.09 -0.74
CA ASN A 214 5.80 -3.96 -0.64
C ASN A 214 6.44 -4.67 -1.83
N ILE A 215 6.76 -3.91 -2.88
CA ILE A 215 7.28 -4.45 -4.14
C ILE A 215 8.69 -5.04 -4.07
N GLU A 216 9.37 -4.93 -2.93
CA GLU A 216 10.68 -5.55 -2.70
C GLU A 216 10.57 -6.92 -2.01
N MET A 217 9.35 -7.34 -1.64
CA MET A 217 9.06 -8.64 -1.03
C MET A 217 8.46 -9.59 -2.07
N ILE A 218 8.91 -10.84 -2.06
CA ILE A 218 8.61 -11.85 -3.09
C ILE A 218 7.28 -12.59 -2.87
N GLU A 219 6.65 -12.36 -1.72
CA GLU A 219 5.43 -13.05 -1.28
C GLU A 219 4.16 -12.53 -1.98
N LEU A 220 4.21 -11.36 -2.63
CA LEU A 220 3.12 -10.89 -3.47
C LEU A 220 3.10 -11.66 -4.80
N THR A 221 1.97 -12.29 -5.08
CA THR A 221 1.73 -13.05 -6.31
C THR A 221 0.84 -12.27 -7.28
N PRO A 222 0.80 -12.63 -8.58
CA PRO A 222 -0.13 -12.04 -9.55
C PRO A 222 -1.59 -12.02 -9.07
N GLU A 223 -2.03 -13.06 -8.37
CA GLU A 223 -3.41 -13.17 -7.86
C GLU A 223 -3.76 -12.05 -6.88
N HIS A 224 -2.79 -11.53 -6.12
CA HIS A 224 -3.06 -10.39 -5.22
C HIS A 224 -3.39 -9.14 -6.03
N TYR A 225 -2.62 -8.86 -7.08
CA TYR A 225 -2.84 -7.70 -7.94
C TYR A 225 -4.09 -7.86 -8.80
N TRP A 226 -4.35 -9.04 -9.35
CA TRP A 226 -5.54 -9.26 -10.17
C TRP A 226 -6.86 -9.21 -9.38
N LYS A 227 -6.85 -9.34 -8.05
CA LYS A 227 -8.07 -9.34 -7.21
C LYS A 227 -8.43 -7.98 -6.61
N VAL A 228 -7.58 -6.98 -6.75
CA VAL A 228 -7.80 -5.66 -6.14
C VAL A 228 -8.46 -4.68 -7.10
N ASP A 229 -9.16 -3.71 -6.54
CA ASP A 229 -9.75 -2.58 -7.25
C ASP A 229 -8.78 -1.38 -7.29
N ALA A 230 -7.85 -1.31 -6.34
CA ALA A 230 -6.82 -0.28 -6.31
C ALA A 230 -5.49 -0.75 -5.70
N VAL A 231 -4.39 -0.16 -6.16
CA VAL A 231 -3.05 -0.34 -5.61
C VAL A 231 -2.50 1.01 -5.12
N LEU A 232 -2.13 1.07 -3.84
CA LEU A 232 -1.63 2.26 -3.15
C LEU A 232 -0.11 2.20 -3.03
N CYS A 233 0.59 2.79 -4.01
CA CYS A 233 2.04 2.77 -4.09
C CYS A 233 2.68 3.92 -3.32
N LYS A 234 3.45 3.61 -2.27
CA LYS A 234 4.16 4.61 -1.46
C LYS A 234 5.36 5.28 -2.13
N THR A 235 5.87 4.71 -3.21
CA THR A 235 7.04 5.21 -3.93
C THR A 235 6.75 5.33 -5.42
N GLN A 236 7.42 6.27 -6.09
CA GLN A 236 7.35 6.39 -7.55
C GLN A 236 7.78 5.08 -8.24
N ILE A 237 8.78 4.39 -7.69
CA ILE A 237 9.26 3.11 -8.22
C ILE A 237 8.15 2.05 -8.17
N CYS A 238 7.38 1.98 -7.07
CA CYS A 238 6.21 1.11 -6.98
C CYS A 238 5.20 1.47 -8.07
N PHE A 239 4.82 2.74 -8.17
CA PHE A 239 3.83 3.21 -9.13
C PHE A 239 4.22 2.82 -10.57
N ASP A 240 5.46 3.12 -10.97
CA ASP A 240 5.98 2.83 -12.31
C ASP A 240 6.03 1.32 -12.58
N ARG A 241 6.50 0.52 -11.61
CA ARG A 241 6.64 -0.94 -11.77
C ARG A 241 5.29 -1.64 -11.82
N VAL A 242 4.35 -1.31 -10.93
CA VAL A 242 3.02 -1.92 -10.89
C VAL A 242 2.21 -1.53 -12.12
N THR A 243 2.25 -0.25 -12.52
CA THR A 243 1.57 0.21 -13.75
C THR A 243 2.08 -0.57 -14.96
N LYS A 244 3.40 -0.65 -15.12
CA LYS A 244 4.03 -1.42 -16.20
C LYS A 244 3.69 -2.91 -16.12
N TRP A 245 3.62 -3.48 -14.92
CA TRP A 245 3.26 -4.88 -14.72
C TRP A 245 1.82 -5.15 -15.20
N TYR A 246 0.84 -4.30 -14.86
CA TYR A 246 -0.53 -4.43 -15.37
C TYR A 246 -0.63 -4.27 -16.91
N GLU A 247 0.20 -3.41 -17.51
CA GLU A 247 0.30 -3.31 -18.98
C GLU A 247 0.82 -4.60 -19.63
N GLN A 248 1.66 -5.36 -18.92
CA GLN A 248 2.31 -6.57 -19.42
C GLN A 248 1.50 -7.84 -19.16
N GLU A 249 1.00 -8.01 -17.95
CA GLU A 249 0.32 -9.23 -17.47
C GLU A 249 -1.21 -9.13 -17.54
N GLY A 250 -1.74 -7.94 -17.83
CA GLY A 250 -3.17 -7.66 -17.89
C GLY A 250 -3.76 -7.21 -16.56
N ASN A 251 -4.89 -6.52 -16.66
CA ASN A 251 -5.61 -5.92 -15.53
C ASN A 251 -7.09 -6.36 -15.54
N PRO A 252 -7.41 -7.60 -15.10
CA PRO A 252 -8.75 -8.18 -15.22
C PRO A 252 -9.80 -7.47 -14.36
N SER A 253 -9.40 -6.91 -13.22
CA SER A 253 -10.29 -6.16 -12.31
C SER A 253 -10.34 -4.67 -12.63
N ASN A 254 -9.65 -4.22 -13.68
CA ASN A 254 -9.50 -2.80 -14.02
C ASN A 254 -9.02 -1.97 -12.80
N ALA A 255 -8.07 -2.53 -12.06
CA ALA A 255 -7.48 -1.91 -10.88
C ALA A 255 -6.82 -0.58 -11.21
N GLU A 256 -7.03 0.44 -10.38
CA GLU A 256 -6.34 1.72 -10.49
C GLU A 256 -5.06 1.73 -9.63
N VAL A 257 -3.98 2.31 -10.16
CA VAL A 257 -2.71 2.45 -9.41
C VAL A 257 -2.56 3.90 -8.99
N PHE A 258 -2.35 4.13 -7.70
CA PHE A 258 -2.17 5.46 -7.12
C PHE A 258 -0.77 5.61 -6.54
N TYR A 259 -0.12 6.74 -6.82
CA TYR A 259 1.07 7.14 -6.07
C TYR A 259 0.63 7.91 -4.82
N THR A 260 0.84 7.31 -3.64
CA THR A 260 0.46 7.86 -2.35
C THR A 260 1.69 8.36 -1.61
N LYS A 261 1.81 9.69 -1.46
CA LYS A 261 2.86 10.31 -0.63
C LYS A 261 2.24 10.77 0.69
N HIS A 262 2.77 10.29 1.81
CA HIS A 262 2.30 10.70 3.14
C HIS A 262 3.47 11.02 4.07
N THR A 263 3.23 11.92 5.03
CA THR A 263 4.16 12.19 6.13
C THR A 263 4.11 11.04 7.14
N SER A 264 5.28 10.67 7.67
CA SER A 264 5.45 9.64 8.70
C SER A 264 5.44 10.25 10.11
N SER A 265 5.27 9.41 11.14
CA SER A 265 5.40 9.82 12.54
C SER A 265 6.81 10.36 12.85
N ASP A 266 6.91 11.47 13.59
CA ASP A 266 8.19 11.99 14.10
C ASP A 266 8.44 11.48 15.53
N GLN A 267 9.14 10.35 15.61
CA GLN A 267 9.48 9.71 16.89
C GLN A 267 10.42 10.56 17.75
N ALA A 268 11.29 11.36 17.13
CA ALA A 268 12.23 12.20 17.86
C ALA A 268 11.52 13.39 18.50
N GLN A 269 10.65 14.06 17.75
CA GLN A 269 9.79 15.12 18.29
C GLN A 269 8.86 14.58 19.38
N PHE A 270 8.28 13.39 19.16
CA PHE A 270 7.43 12.75 20.15
C PHE A 270 8.15 12.47 21.48
N ALA A 271 9.37 11.92 21.40
CA ALA A 271 10.17 11.68 22.59
C ALA A 271 10.57 12.97 23.31
N ARG A 272 10.94 14.04 22.59
CA ARG A 272 11.20 15.37 23.18
C ARG A 272 9.98 15.91 23.93
N LYS A 273 8.78 15.81 23.36
CA LYS A 273 7.55 16.28 24.01
C LYS A 273 7.22 15.51 25.30
N ARG A 274 7.65 14.25 25.45
CA ARG A 274 7.40 13.42 26.64
C ARG A 274 8.47 13.49 27.70
N LEU A 275 9.73 13.47 27.26
CA LEU A 275 10.89 13.30 28.13
C LEU A 275 11.63 14.63 28.39
N GLY A 276 11.24 15.70 27.67
CA GLY A 276 11.91 17.00 27.67
C GLY A 276 12.85 17.16 26.46
N GLU A 277 13.14 18.41 26.11
CA GLU A 277 13.96 18.76 24.93
C GLU A 277 15.36 18.12 24.97
N ASP A 278 15.95 18.01 26.16
CA ASP A 278 17.31 17.46 26.36
C ASP A 278 17.37 15.93 26.27
N ALA A 279 16.23 15.25 26.17
CA ALA A 279 16.18 13.79 26.15
C ALA A 279 16.67 13.17 24.83
N ILE A 280 16.62 13.94 23.73
CA ILE A 280 17.05 13.50 22.40
C ILE A 280 18.19 14.38 21.94
N ALA A 281 19.40 13.82 21.93
CA ALA A 281 20.56 14.51 21.40
C ALA A 281 20.35 14.87 19.91
N PRO A 282 20.82 16.05 19.46
CA PRO A 282 20.85 16.37 18.05
C PRO A 282 21.58 15.28 17.27
N LYS A 283 21.05 14.93 16.10
CA LYS A 283 21.69 13.93 15.24
C LYS A 283 23.05 14.48 14.80
N ASN A 284 24.14 13.83 15.19
CA ASN A 284 25.44 14.06 14.55
C ASN A 284 25.53 13.11 13.35
N PHE A 285 25.90 13.66 12.19
CA PHE A 285 26.17 12.91 10.97
C PHE A 285 27.62 13.17 10.58
#